data_AF-A0A7V5BDH4-F1
#
_entry.id   AF-A0A7V5BDH4-F1
#
_cell.length_a   1.000
_cell.length_b   1.000
_cell.length_c   1.000
_cell.angle_alpha   90.00
_cell.angle_beta   90.00
_cell.angle_gamma   90.00
#
_symmetry.space_group_name_H-M   'P 1'
#
loop_
_entity.id
_entity.type
_entity.pdbx_description
1 polymer ?
#
loop_
_entity_poly.entity_id
_entity_poly.type
_entity_poly.pdbx_seq_one_letter_code
_entity_poly.pdbx_strand_id
1 'polypeptide(L)'
;MENFKPKYFYSVISVAISLMMLGLFGMIIIHGRALVQYTKEKVNIIVEVRNGTSQDDIQAIVEDIKKKPLIKKNSVEYVSKDQALELISEDFGLEVSSLGMANPLYDVIVFN
;
A
#
# COMPACT_ATOMS: atom_id res chain seq x y z
N MET A 1 -15.27 -56.05 30.70
CA MET A 1 -14.51 -54.87 30.24
C MET A 1 -15.53 -53.89 29.67
N GLU A 2 -15.79 -52.81 30.40
CA GLU A 2 -16.85 -51.86 30.07
C GLU A 2 -16.39 -50.92 28.96
N ASN A 3 -17.12 -50.90 27.85
CA ASN A 3 -16.79 -50.12 26.66
C ASN A 3 -17.16 -48.64 26.91
N PHE A 4 -16.18 -47.82 27.30
CA PHE A 4 -16.35 -46.38 27.42
C PHE A 4 -16.50 -45.77 26.02
N LYS A 5 -17.74 -45.69 25.51
CA LYS A 5 -18.07 -44.99 24.27
C LYS A 5 -18.23 -43.51 24.60
N PRO A 6 -17.33 -42.61 24.18
CA PRO A 6 -17.43 -41.20 24.53
C PRO A 6 -18.53 -40.55 23.66
N LYS A 7 -19.78 -40.62 24.13
CA LYS A 7 -20.97 -40.08 23.43
C LYS A 7 -20.92 -38.57 23.14
N TYR A 8 -19.99 -37.84 23.75
CA TYR A 8 -19.92 -36.37 23.68
C TYR A 8 -18.64 -35.82 23.06
N PHE A 9 -17.66 -36.67 22.69
CA PHE A 9 -16.34 -36.22 22.20
C PHE A 9 -16.46 -35.35 20.94
N TYR A 10 -17.25 -35.78 19.97
CA TYR A 10 -17.50 -35.02 18.75
C TYR A 10 -18.23 -33.69 19.01
N SER A 11 -19.13 -33.68 19.98
CA SER A 11 -19.89 -32.47 20.36
C SER A 11 -18.97 -31.43 21.00
N VAL A 12 -18.06 -31.86 21.88
CA VAL A 12 -17.04 -31.00 22.50
C VAL A 12 -16.10 -30.41 21.45
N ILE A 13 -15.62 -31.23 20.49
CA ILE A 13 -14.75 -30.75 19.41
C ILE A 13 -15.48 -29.73 18.51
N SER A 14 -16.75 -30.01 18.17
CA SER A 14 -17.56 -29.09 17.35
C SER A 14 -17.74 -27.73 18.02
N VAL A 15 -18.03 -27.71 19.32
CA VAL A 15 -18.16 -26.47 20.09
C VAL A 15 -16.82 -25.74 20.21
N ALA A 16 -15.71 -26.46 20.43
CA ALA A 16 -14.38 -25.87 20.50
C ALA A 16 -13.97 -25.19 19.18
N ILE A 17 -14.21 -25.85 18.04
CA ILE A 17 -13.96 -25.27 16.71
C ILE A 17 -14.84 -24.04 16.47
N SER A 18 -16.11 -24.10 16.89
CA SER A 18 -17.04 -22.97 16.74
C SER A 18 -16.59 -21.76 17.56
N LEU A 19 -16.19 -21.98 18.82
CA LEU A 19 -15.64 -20.93 19.69
C LEU A 19 -14.31 -20.39 19.16
N MET A 20 -13.45 -21.24 18.61
CA MET A 20 -12.21 -20.83 17.96
C MET A 20 -12.49 -19.94 16.74
N MET A 21 -13.46 -20.29 15.88
CA MET A 21 -13.86 -19.45 14.76
C MET A 21 -14.40 -18.09 15.23
N LEU A 22 -15.26 -18.08 16.24
CA LEU A 22 -15.76 -16.84 16.83
C LEU A 22 -14.65 -15.97 17.42
N GLY A 23 -13.67 -16.59 18.09
CA GLY A 23 -12.47 -15.91 18.58
C GLY A 23 -11.63 -15.30 17.46
N LEU A 24 -11.46 -16.01 16.34
CA LEU A 24 -10.76 -15.50 15.17
C LEU A 24 -11.51 -14.31 14.55
N PHE A 25 -12.83 -14.38 14.43
CA PHE A 25 -13.64 -13.24 13.97
C PHE A 25 -13.53 -12.04 14.91
N GLY A 26 -13.57 -12.25 16.23
CA GLY A 26 -13.35 -11.19 17.22
C GLY A 26 -11.99 -10.53 17.06
N MET A 27 -10.93 -11.33 16.86
CA MET A 27 -9.57 -10.84 16.59
C MET A 27 -9.51 -10.01 15.30
N ILE A 28 -10.12 -10.48 14.21
CA ILE A 28 -10.17 -9.74 12.93
C ILE A 28 -10.89 -8.41 13.09
N ILE A 29 -11.98 -8.33 13.87
CA ILE A 29 -12.71 -7.08 14.10
C ILE A 29 -11.85 -6.09 14.91
N ILE A 30 -11.16 -6.57 15.95
CA ILE A 30 -10.28 -5.74 16.79
C ILE A 30 -9.09 -5.22 15.99
N HIS A 31 -8.43 -6.08 15.21
CA HIS A 31 -7.23 -5.73 14.45
C HIS A 31 -7.51 -5.15 13.05
N GLY A 32 -8.71 -5.34 12.51
CA GLY A 32 -9.08 -4.92 11.16
C GLY A 32 -9.04 -3.40 10.98
N ARG A 33 -9.27 -2.62 12.04
CA ARG A 33 -9.11 -1.15 11.98
C ARG A 33 -7.67 -0.72 11.73
N ALA A 34 -6.69 -1.46 12.27
CA ALA A 34 -5.27 -1.20 12.03
C ALA A 34 -4.90 -1.50 10.57
N LEU A 35 -5.49 -2.54 9.97
CA LEU A 35 -5.31 -2.85 8.55
C LEU A 35 -5.84 -1.71 7.66
N VAL A 36 -7.03 -1.18 7.97
CA VAL A 36 -7.62 -0.05 7.21
C VAL A 36 -6.79 1.23 7.35
N GLN A 37 -6.29 1.55 8.56
CA GLN A 37 -5.42 2.72 8.75
C GLN A 37 -4.08 2.55 8.03
N TYR A 38 -3.46 1.38 8.12
CA TYR A 38 -2.22 1.06 7.42
C TYR A 38 -2.34 1.22 5.90
N THR A 39 -3.46 0.80 5.31
CA THR A 39 -3.69 0.97 3.87
C THR A 39 -4.02 2.41 3.49
N LYS A 40 -4.85 3.11 4.29
CA LYS A 40 -5.21 4.52 4.01
C LYS A 40 -4.01 5.47 4.09
N GLU A 41 -3.06 5.19 4.98
CA GLU A 41 -1.86 6.02 5.11
C GLU A 41 -0.84 5.85 3.97
N LYS A 42 -1.02 4.84 3.10
CA LYS A 42 -0.15 4.58 1.93
C LYS A 42 -0.75 5.04 0.60
N VAL A 43 -1.86 5.77 0.61
CA VAL A 43 -2.43 6.31 -0.63
C VAL A 43 -1.57 7.47 -1.11
N ASN A 44 -0.67 7.18 -2.03
CA ASN A 44 0.17 8.17 -2.68
C ASN A 44 -0.64 8.86 -3.79
N ILE A 45 -0.70 10.19 -3.72
CA ILE A 45 -1.18 11.07 -4.80
C ILE A 45 0.01 11.38 -5.69
N ILE A 46 -0.16 11.15 -7.00
CA ILE A 46 0.86 11.39 -8.02
C ILE A 46 0.41 12.57 -8.88
N VAL A 47 1.25 13.60 -8.97
CA VAL A 47 1.04 14.74 -9.86
C VAL A 47 2.07 14.69 -10.97
N GLU A 48 1.60 14.51 -12.21
CA GLU A 48 2.46 14.51 -13.39
C GLU A 48 2.86 15.93 -13.78
N VAL A 49 4.15 16.11 -14.02
CA VAL A 49 4.74 17.37 -14.48
C VAL A 49 4.93 17.30 -15.98
N ARG A 50 4.50 18.36 -16.69
CA ARG A 50 4.68 18.45 -18.14
C ARG A 50 6.17 18.53 -18.49
N ASN A 51 6.56 17.81 -19.54
CA ASN A 51 7.90 17.88 -20.13
C ASN A 51 8.29 19.34 -20.47
N GLY A 52 9.49 19.75 -20.04
CA GLY A 52 10.02 21.09 -20.28
C GLY A 52 9.66 22.14 -19.22
N THR A 53 9.01 21.74 -18.12
CA THR A 53 8.82 22.61 -16.96
C THR A 53 10.17 22.89 -16.30
N SER A 54 10.44 24.15 -15.93
CA SER A 54 11.70 24.51 -15.28
C SER A 54 11.79 23.90 -13.89
N GLN A 55 13.02 23.64 -13.42
CA GLN A 55 13.23 23.09 -12.07
C GLN A 55 12.74 24.06 -10.98
N ASP A 56 12.82 25.37 -11.23
CA ASP A 56 12.32 26.41 -10.33
C ASP A 56 10.79 26.35 -10.20
N ASP A 57 10.07 26.14 -11.31
CA ASP A 57 8.61 26.01 -11.30
C ASP A 57 8.17 24.71 -10.60
N ILE A 58 8.89 23.61 -10.83
CA ILE A 58 8.66 22.33 -10.12
C ILE A 58 8.83 22.53 -8.63
N GLN A 59 9.89 23.21 -8.21
CA GLN A 59 10.16 23.49 -6.80
C GLN A 59 9.10 24.40 -6.19
N ALA A 60 8.60 25.39 -6.93
CA ALA A 60 7.48 26.22 -6.50
C ALA A 60 6.19 25.40 -6.27
N ILE A 61 5.89 24.43 -7.14
CA ILE A 61 4.76 23.51 -6.99
C ILE A 61 4.95 22.62 -5.75
N VAL A 62 6.14 22.05 -5.56
CA VAL A 62 6.49 21.25 -4.37
C VAL A 62 6.26 22.06 -3.08
N GLU A 63 6.71 23.31 -3.05
CA GLU A 63 6.54 24.20 -1.90
C GLU A 63 5.08 24.61 -1.67
N ASP A 64 4.26 24.79 -2.72
CA ASP A 64 2.82 25.05 -2.57
C ASP A 64 2.09 23.83 -1.98
N ILE A 65 2.43 22.62 -2.44
CA ILE A 65 1.90 21.36 -1.93
C ILE A 65 2.25 21.20 -0.45
N LYS A 66 3.52 21.41 -0.06
CA LYS A 66 3.94 21.33 1.36
C LYS A 66 3.19 22.26 2.31
N LYS A 67 2.67 23.40 1.82
CA LYS A 67 1.92 24.38 2.63
C LYS A 67 0.47 23.96 2.88
N LYS A 68 -0.06 22.96 2.16
CA LYS A 68 -1.46 22.54 2.32
C LYS A 68 -1.64 21.82 3.67
N PRO A 69 -2.68 22.17 4.45
CA PRO A 69 -2.87 21.65 5.82
C PRO A 69 -3.24 20.16 5.87
N LEU A 70 -3.59 19.56 4.73
CA LEU A 70 -4.04 18.17 4.62
C LEU A 70 -2.92 17.22 4.16
N ILE A 71 -1.68 17.70 4.00
CA ILE A 71 -0.55 16.91 3.46
C ILE A 71 0.42 16.56 4.58
N LYS A 72 0.93 15.33 4.59
CA LYS A 72 1.97 14.94 5.53
C LYS A 72 3.26 15.70 5.20
N LYS A 73 3.80 16.45 6.17
CA LYS A 73 4.94 17.37 5.94
C LYS A 73 6.20 16.73 5.31
N ASN A 74 6.39 15.42 5.47
CA ASN A 74 7.54 14.67 4.97
C ASN A 74 7.19 13.69 3.85
N SER A 75 6.03 13.84 3.21
CA SER A 75 5.61 12.94 2.14
C SER A 75 5.88 13.44 0.74
N VAL A 76 6.16 14.74 0.59
CA VAL A 76 6.26 15.36 -0.74
C VAL A 76 7.64 15.08 -1.32
N GLU A 77 7.67 14.27 -2.36
CA GLU A 77 8.88 13.85 -3.06
C GLU A 77 8.75 14.13 -4.56
N TYR A 78 9.82 14.63 -5.15
CA TYR A 78 9.94 14.75 -6.60
C TYR A 78 10.69 13.54 -7.13
N VAL A 79 10.11 12.85 -8.10
CA VAL A 79 10.69 11.68 -8.75
C VAL A 79 10.83 11.99 -10.23
N SER A 80 12.05 11.91 -10.76
CA SER A 80 12.27 12.11 -12.19
C SER A 80 11.70 10.95 -12.99
N LYS A 81 11.39 11.18 -14.27
CA LYS A 81 10.95 10.14 -15.20
C LYS A 81 11.92 8.96 -15.28
N ASP A 82 13.21 9.19 -15.08
CA ASP A 82 14.24 8.15 -15.14
C ASP A 82 14.26 7.33 -13.84
N GLN A 83 14.11 7.98 -12.68
CA GLN A 83 13.93 7.28 -11.41
C GLN A 83 12.61 6.50 -11.36
N ALA A 84 11.53 7.06 -11.88
CA ALA A 84 10.24 6.37 -11.99
C ALA A 84 10.34 5.11 -12.87
N LEU A 85 11.16 5.18 -13.93
CA LEU A 85 11.42 4.04 -14.80
C LEU A 85 12.20 2.95 -14.07
N GLU A 86 13.20 3.33 -13.28
CA GLU A 86 14.03 2.42 -12.49
C GLU A 86 13.18 1.68 -11.43
N LEU A 87 12.33 2.41 -10.70
CA LEU A 87 11.39 1.84 -9.72
C LEU A 87 10.43 0.82 -10.35
N ILE A 88 9.83 1.16 -11.50
CA ILE A 88 8.94 0.24 -12.22
C ILE A 88 9.70 -0.98 -12.75
N SER A 89 10.93 -0.78 -13.23
CA SER A 89 11.76 -1.87 -13.74
C SER A 89 12.13 -2.85 -12.62
N GLU A 90 12.43 -2.35 -11.43
CA GLU A 90 12.70 -3.15 -10.22
C GLU A 90 11.46 -3.91 -9.74
N ASP A 91 10.31 -3.24 -9.63
CA ASP A 91 9.06 -3.85 -9.14
C ASP A 91 8.50 -4.94 -10.07
N PHE A 92 8.61 -4.74 -11.38
CA PHE A 92 8.04 -5.65 -12.37
C PHE A 92 9.07 -6.63 -12.98
N GLY A 93 10.36 -6.48 -12.66
CA GLY A 93 11.44 -7.27 -13.26
C GLY A 93 11.54 -7.06 -14.78
N LEU A 94 11.08 -5.92 -15.28
CA LEU A 94 11.05 -5.59 -16.71
C LEU A 94 12.22 -4.66 -17.03
N GLU A 95 13.13 -5.09 -17.90
CA GLU A 95 14.08 -4.15 -18.49
C GLU A 95 13.35 -3.32 -19.55
N VAL A 96 12.79 -2.17 -19.17
CA VAL A 96 12.08 -1.30 -20.12
C VAL A 96 13.01 -0.80 -21.24
N SER A 97 14.31 -0.72 -20.96
CA SER A 97 15.41 -0.51 -21.92
C SER A 97 15.48 -1.60 -23.01
N SER A 98 15.13 -2.84 -22.70
CA SER A 98 15.15 -3.97 -23.65
C SER A 98 14.07 -3.86 -24.73
N LEU A 99 13.05 -3.03 -24.52
CA LEU A 99 11.94 -2.82 -25.45
C LEU A 99 12.28 -1.82 -26.57
N GLY A 100 13.44 -1.14 -26.51
CA GLY A 100 13.87 -0.17 -27.52
C GLY A 100 12.96 1.06 -27.67
N MET A 101 12.06 1.27 -26.69
CA MET A 101 11.10 2.37 -26.67
C MET A 101 11.65 3.54 -25.84
N ALA A 102 11.31 4.77 -26.23
CA ALA A 102 11.59 5.95 -25.43
C ALA A 102 10.83 5.88 -24.10
N ASN A 103 11.43 6.39 -23.02
CA ASN A 103 10.81 6.47 -21.69
C ASN A 103 9.46 7.21 -21.78
N PRO A 104 8.31 6.53 -21.56
CA PRO A 104 6.99 7.14 -21.70
C PRO A 104 6.58 7.93 -20.45
N LEU A 105 7.36 7.88 -19.38
CA LEU A 105 7.01 8.45 -18.09
C LEU A 105 7.29 9.95 -18.05
N TYR A 106 6.51 10.63 -17.21
CA TYR A 106 6.71 12.02 -16.85
C TYR A 106 7.47 12.13 -15.54
N ASP A 107 8.06 13.29 -15.29
CA ASP A 107 8.47 13.64 -13.94
C ASP A 107 7.22 13.77 -13.05
N VAL A 108 7.30 13.33 -11.80
CA VAL A 108 6.14 13.29 -10.91
C VAL A 108 6.47 13.86 -9.54
N ILE A 109 5.46 14.44 -8.90
CA ILE A 109 5.50 14.81 -7.48
C ILE A 109 4.55 13.85 -6.75
N VAL A 110 5.09 13.11 -5.79
CA VAL A 110 4.36 12.11 -5.01
C VAL A 110 4.18 12.61 -3.58
N PHE A 111 2.98 12.47 -3.00
CA PHE A 111 2.69 12.83 -1.60
C PHE A 111 1.49 12.08 -1.02
N ASN A 112 1.33 12.05 0.31
CA ASN A 112 0.21 11.41 1.02
C ASN A 112 -0.32 12.21 2.21
#